data_AF-A0A7C4KC48-F1
#
_entry.id   AF-A0A7C4KC48-F1
#
_cell.length_a   1.000
_cell.length_b   1.000
_cell.length_c   1.000
_cell.angle_alpha   90.00
_cell.angle_beta   90.00
_cell.angle_gamma   90.00
#
_symmetry.space_group_name_H-M   'P 1'
#
loop_
_entity.id
_entity.type
_entity.pdbx_description
1 polymer ?
#
loop_
_entity_poly.entity_id
_entity_poly.type
_entity_poly.pdbx_seq_one_letter_code
_entity_poly.pdbx_strand_id
1 'polypeptide(L)'
;MKTLTIQVPDEVYAACEREAALTGRTVEQCVMEFLLKYGPRPQPVLSEEERRAAMERLMRHAGAQSLGRPTGAHNECIDADLGREYASTHEEAR
;
A
#
# COMPACT_ATOMS: atom_id res chain seq x y z
N MET A 1 -16.08 12.29 -29.56
CA MET A 1 -14.93 11.70 -28.84
C MET A 1 -13.99 12.81 -28.41
N LYS A 2 -13.35 12.69 -27.25
CA LYS A 2 -12.28 13.60 -26.82
C LYS A 2 -10.98 12.81 -26.78
N THR A 3 -9.90 13.39 -27.31
CA THR A 3 -8.56 12.79 -27.33
C THR A 3 -7.70 13.49 -26.28
N LEU A 4 -6.92 12.72 -25.52
CA LEU A 4 -6.01 13.23 -24.50
C LEU A 4 -4.60 12.72 -24.81
N THR A 5 -3.62 13.61 -24.84
CA THR A 5 -2.20 13.25 -24.96
C THR A 5 -1.54 13.51 -23.61
N ILE A 6 -0.87 12.50 -23.07
CA ILE A 6 -0.16 12.59 -21.80
C ILE A 6 1.29 12.15 -21.99
N GLN A 7 2.19 12.75 -21.22
CA GLN A 7 3.57 12.30 -21.11
C GLN A 7 3.70 11.43 -19.86
N VAL A 8 4.24 10.24 -20.03
CA VAL A 8 4.50 9.30 -18.94
C VAL A 8 5.97 8.86 -18.99
N PRO A 9 6.60 8.55 -17.86
CA PRO A 9 7.93 7.96 -17.86
C PRO A 9 7.97 6.65 -18.66
N ASP A 10 9.07 6.40 -19.38
CA ASP A 10 9.23 5.22 -20.25
C ASP A 10 8.99 3.90 -19.50
N GLU A 11 9.42 3.82 -18.25
CA GLU A 11 9.22 2.65 -17.38
C GLU A 11 7.74 2.33 -17.13
N VAL A 12 6.90 3.37 -16.99
CA VAL A 12 5.46 3.23 -16.79
C VAL A 12 4.79 2.81 -18.10
N TYR A 13 5.22 3.37 -19.22
CA TYR A 13 4.73 3.00 -20.54
C TYR A 13 5.04 1.52 -20.83
N ALA A 14 6.29 1.10 -20.63
CA ALA A 14 6.70 -0.29 -20.83
C ALA A 14 5.95 -1.28 -19.93
N ALA A 15 5.61 -0.88 -18.69
CA ALA A 15 4.75 -1.69 -17.83
C ALA A 15 3.33 -1.83 -18.40
N CYS A 16 2.75 -0.75 -18.90
CA CYS A 16 1.43 -0.78 -19.54
C CYS A 16 1.42 -1.61 -20.83
N GLU A 17 2.50 -1.58 -21.63
CA GLU A 17 2.65 -2.44 -22.82
C GLU A 17 2.64 -3.92 -22.46
N ARG A 18 3.37 -4.32 -21.40
CA ARG A 18 3.37 -5.71 -20.93
C ARG A 18 1.98 -6.15 -20.47
N GLU A 19 1.30 -5.32 -19.69
CA GLU A 19 -0.06 -5.62 -19.21
C GLU A 19 -1.06 -5.72 -20.36
N ALA A 20 -0.97 -4.83 -21.35
CA ALA A 20 -1.79 -4.86 -22.56
C ALA A 20 -1.60 -6.18 -23.33
N ALA A 21 -0.34 -6.61 -23.52
CA ALA A 21 -0.02 -7.87 -24.18
C ALA A 21 -0.55 -9.10 -23.42
N LEU A 22 -0.47 -9.10 -22.09
CA LEU A 22 -0.95 -10.20 -21.24
C LEU A 22 -2.47 -10.29 -21.18
N THR A 23 -3.17 -9.15 -21.20
CA THR A 23 -4.62 -9.08 -20.99
C THR A 23 -5.43 -8.92 -22.28
N GLY A 24 -4.77 -8.79 -23.43
CA GLY A 24 -5.40 -8.55 -24.73
C GLY A 24 -6.06 -7.17 -24.83
N ARG A 25 -5.67 -6.22 -23.99
CA ARG A 25 -6.18 -4.84 -23.95
C ARG A 25 -5.27 -3.92 -24.75
N THR A 26 -5.72 -2.69 -25.02
CA THR A 26 -4.84 -1.67 -25.61
C THR A 26 -4.03 -0.97 -24.53
N VAL A 27 -2.87 -0.41 -24.91
CA VAL A 27 -2.00 0.31 -23.97
C VAL A 27 -2.74 1.51 -23.35
N GLU A 28 -3.58 2.19 -24.13
CA GLU A 28 -4.40 3.32 -23.67
C GLU A 28 -5.38 2.91 -22.58
N GLN A 29 -5.96 1.71 -22.67
CA GLN A 29 -6.86 1.19 -21.64
C GLN A 29 -6.10 0.92 -20.34
N CYS A 30 -4.91 0.30 -20.42
CA CYS A 30 -4.05 0.06 -19.26
C CYS A 30 -3.59 1.36 -18.60
N VAL A 31 -3.17 2.34 -19.40
CA VAL A 31 -2.78 3.68 -18.93
C VAL A 31 -3.96 4.40 -18.26
N MET A 32 -5.15 4.34 -18.86
CA MET A 32 -6.34 4.98 -18.30
C MET A 32 -6.76 4.32 -16.98
N GLU A 33 -6.73 2.99 -16.89
CA GLU A 33 -6.99 2.27 -15.64
C GLU A 33 -5.99 2.65 -14.56
N PHE A 34 -4.70 2.75 -14.91
CA PHE A 34 -3.66 3.18 -13.98
C PHE A 34 -3.94 4.58 -13.45
N LEU A 35 -4.27 5.53 -14.32
CA LEU A 35 -4.61 6.91 -13.91
C LEU A 35 -5.88 6.98 -13.05
N LEU A 36 -6.91 6.19 -13.35
CA LEU A 36 -8.14 6.19 -12.55
C LEU A 36 -7.94 5.55 -11.18
N LYS A 37 -7.13 4.49 -11.11
CA LYS A 37 -6.94 3.71 -9.89
C LYS A 37 -5.92 4.34 -8.95
N TYR A 38 -4.78 4.75 -9.51
CA TYR A 38 -3.60 5.22 -8.79
C TYR A 38 -3.29 6.70 -9.01
N GLY A 39 -4.02 7.37 -9.90
CA GLY A 39 -3.85 8.80 -10.08
C GLY A 39 -4.11 9.58 -8.78
N PRO A 40 -3.53 10.78 -8.66
CA PRO A 40 -3.71 11.62 -7.49
C PRO A 40 -5.20 11.89 -7.29
N ARG A 41 -5.75 11.36 -6.21
CA ARG A 41 -7.12 11.68 -5.81
C ARG A 41 -7.09 13.05 -5.14
N PRO A 42 -7.94 14.00 -5.53
CA PRO A 42 -8.06 15.25 -4.79
C PRO A 42 -8.41 14.90 -3.35
N GLN A 43 -7.55 15.30 -2.42
CA GLN A 43 -7.88 15.17 -1.01
C GLN A 43 -9.03 16.13 -0.71
N PRO A 44 -10.06 15.71 0.04
CA PRO A 44 -11.12 16.61 0.44
C PRO A 44 -10.51 17.73 1.29
N VAL A 45 -10.82 18.97 0.95
CA VAL A 45 -10.48 20.12 1.78
C VAL A 45 -11.46 20.10 2.95
N LEU A 46 -10.96 19.69 4.12
CA LEU A 46 -11.77 19.62 5.34
C LEU A 46 -11.86 20.98 6.01
N SER A 47 -13.03 21.30 6.56
CA SER A 47 -13.17 22.39 7.53
C SER A 47 -12.35 22.07 8.79
N GLU A 48 -12.12 23.08 9.64
CA GLU A 48 -11.38 22.86 10.89
C GLU A 48 -12.12 21.88 11.82
N GLU A 49 -13.45 21.96 11.85
CA GLU A 49 -14.32 21.07 12.63
C GLU A 49 -14.26 19.63 12.10
N GLU A 50 -14.33 19.45 10.78
CA GLU A 50 -14.23 18.14 10.14
C GLU A 50 -12.86 17.52 10.37
N ARG A 51 -11.79 18.32 10.27
CA ARG A 51 -10.41 17.89 10.54
C ARG A 51 -10.24 17.43 11.99
N ARG A 52 -10.82 18.18 12.95
CA ARG A 52 -10.77 17.84 14.38
C ARG A 52 -11.51 16.54 14.67
N ALA A 53 -12.75 16.40 14.17
CA ALA A 53 -13.53 15.18 14.31
C ALA A 53 -12.86 13.97 13.65
N ALA A 54 -12.21 14.15 12.49
CA ALA A 54 -11.44 13.10 11.84
C ALA A 54 -10.23 12.67 12.68
N MET A 55 -9.50 13.63 13.26
CA MET A 55 -8.37 13.37 14.15
C MET A 55 -8.83 12.62 15.41
N GLU A 56 -9.91 13.04 16.06
CA GLU A 56 -10.47 12.33 17.22
C GLU A 56 -10.82 10.88 16.89
N ARG A 57 -11.48 10.65 15.73
CA ARG A 57 -11.79 9.28 15.28
C ARG A 57 -10.54 8.43 15.09
N LEU A 58 -9.48 8.99 14.51
CA LEU A 58 -8.18 8.33 14.31
C LEU A 58 -7.50 8.02 15.65
N MET A 59 -7.49 8.99 16.57
CA MET A 59 -6.83 8.87 17.87
C MET A 59 -7.46 7.81 18.78
N ARG A 60 -8.73 7.42 18.56
CA ARG A 60 -9.33 6.25 19.23
C ARG A 60 -8.57 4.94 18.95
N HIS A 61 -7.79 4.89 17.89
CA HIS A 61 -6.98 3.72 17.52
C HIS A 61 -5.48 3.94 17.78
N ALA A 62 -5.07 5.07 18.36
CA ALA A 62 -3.68 5.31 18.71
C ALA A 62 -3.22 4.27 19.75
N GLY A 63 -2.15 3.54 19.43
CA GLY A 63 -1.65 2.44 20.26
C GLY A 63 -2.34 1.09 20.05
N ALA A 64 -3.36 1.00 19.18
CA ALA A 64 -3.94 -0.28 18.80
C ALA A 64 -3.05 -1.00 17.77
N GLN A 65 -2.66 -2.24 18.06
CA GLN A 65 -2.02 -3.14 17.11
C GLN A 65 -3.00 -4.24 16.72
N SER A 66 -3.23 -4.41 15.42
CA SER A 66 -3.95 -5.56 14.87
C SER A 66 -2.94 -6.48 14.21
N LEU A 67 -2.72 -7.65 14.79
CA LEU A 67 -1.77 -8.65 14.27
C LEU A 67 -2.41 -9.60 13.25
N GLY A 68 -3.69 -9.38 12.91
CA GLY A 68 -4.44 -10.23 11.97
C GLY A 68 -4.69 -11.67 12.45
N ARG A 69 -4.23 -12.00 13.66
CA ARG A 69 -4.42 -13.29 14.34
C ARG A 69 -4.56 -13.05 15.85
N PRO A 70 -5.25 -13.94 16.58
CA PRO A 70 -5.28 -13.88 18.04
C PRO A 70 -3.86 -14.06 18.58
N THR A 71 -3.36 -13.08 19.34
CA THR A 71 -2.20 -13.29 20.21
C THR A 71 -2.70 -13.69 21.59
N GLY A 72 -2.73 -14.99 21.84
CA GLY A 72 -2.86 -15.51 23.20
C GLY A 72 -1.52 -15.49 23.92
N ALA A 73 -1.53 -15.69 25.24
CA ALA A 73 -0.33 -15.97 26.04
C ALA A 73 0.18 -17.42 25.82
N HIS A 74 0.19 -17.87 24.56
CA HIS A 74 0.72 -19.17 24.19
C HIS A 74 2.24 -19.05 24.19
N ASN A 75 2.82 -19.25 25.38
CA ASN A 75 4.25 -19.16 25.62
C ASN A 75 5.06 -19.99 24.62
N GLU A 76 4.52 -21.12 24.16
CA GLU A 76 5.13 -21.98 23.14
C GLU A 76 5.43 -21.25 21.81
N CYS A 77 4.54 -20.37 21.36
CA CYS A 77 4.77 -19.58 20.14
C CYS A 77 5.80 -18.46 20.38
N ILE A 78 5.76 -17.86 21.58
CA ILE A 78 6.72 -16.83 22.00
C ILE A 78 8.12 -17.46 22.11
N ASP A 79 8.24 -18.63 22.72
CA ASP A 79 9.49 -19.38 22.88
C ASP A 79 10.04 -19.86 21.53
N ALA A 80 9.16 -20.24 20.59
CA ALA A 80 9.57 -20.58 19.22
C ALA A 80 10.06 -19.37 18.43
N ASP A 81 9.40 -18.21 18.57
CA ASP A 81 9.83 -16.95 17.97
C ASP A 81 11.16 -16.47 18.56
N LEU A 82 11.31 -16.51 19.89
CA LEU A 82 12.56 -16.18 20.59
C LEU A 82 13.68 -17.15 20.23
N GLY A 83 13.42 -18.45 20.21
CA GLY A 83 14.39 -19.47 19.83
C GLY A 83 14.89 -19.27 18.40
N ARG A 84 14.03 -18.85 17.47
CA ARG A 84 14.42 -18.49 16.10
C ARG A 84 15.28 -17.23 16.04
N GLU A 85 14.90 -16.17 16.74
CA GLU A 85 15.66 -14.92 16.77
C GLU A 85 17.07 -15.15 17.34
N TYR A 86 17.16 -15.79 18.52
CA TYR A 86 18.44 -16.03 19.18
C TYR A 86 19.27 -17.17 18.57
N ALA A 87 18.69 -18.05 17.75
CA ALA A 87 19.44 -19.02 16.96
C ALA A 87 19.99 -18.44 15.65
N SER A 88 19.51 -17.27 15.22
CA SER A 88 20.13 -16.53 14.13
C SER A 88 21.46 -15.97 14.63
N THR A 89 22.57 -16.40 14.04
CA THR A 89 23.86 -15.74 14.25
C THR A 89 23.76 -14.37 13.58
N HIS A 90 23.36 -13.35 14.33
CA HIS A 90 23.46 -11.94 13.94
C HIS A 90 24.95 -11.51 13.94
N GLU A 91 25.82 -12.27 13.28
CA GLU A 91 27.15 -11.79 12.98
C GLU A 91 27.00 -10.65 11.96
N GLU A 92 27.28 -9.45 12.46
CA GLU A 92 27.41 -8.22 11.70
C GLU A 92 28.34 -8.48 10.50
N ALA A 93 27.77 -8.61 9.30
CA ALA A 93 28.52 -8.45 8.07
C ALA A 93 28.86 -6.97 7.93
N ARG A 94 29.95 -6.57 8.60
CA ARG A 94 30.61 -5.27 8.42
C ARG A 94 31.60 -5.33 7.26
#